data_AF-A0AAV8YK67-F1
#
_entry.id   AF-A0AAV8YK67-F1
#
_cell.length_a   1.000
_cell.length_b   1.000
_cell.length_c   1.000
_cell.angle_alpha   90.00
_cell.angle_beta   90.00
_cell.angle_gamma   90.00
#
_symmetry.space_group_name_H-M   'P 1'
#
loop_
_entity.id
_entity.type
_entity.pdbx_description
1 polymer ?
#
loop_
_entity_poly.entity_id
_entity_poly.type
_entity_poly.pdbx_seq_one_letter_code
_entity_poly.pdbx_strand_id
1 'polypeptide(L)'
;MTKTLGSTESKVEKLSFYNHTECECKEKSNHTSSESTTDTSLTSLSFRSADAYYRPPQNLRRCKCPKHFHWNPGYDYNRCTCDCEEGNQDCIQLKKGKEHLSMTDRICISNNECTLPICEYGAYGVKEGKCPSKKEKIENFRKIRINY
;
A
#
# COMPACT_ATOMS: atom_id res chain seq x y z
N MET A 1 -21.95 -27.04 23.61
CA MET A 1 -21.10 -26.51 24.70
C MET A 1 -20.37 -25.29 24.18
N THR A 2 -20.74 -24.11 24.66
CA THR A 2 -20.21 -22.80 24.29
C THR A 2 -18.94 -22.51 25.09
N LYS A 3 -17.83 -22.17 24.42
CA LYS A 3 -16.60 -21.74 25.09
C LYS A 3 -16.64 -20.23 25.31
N THR A 4 -16.66 -19.80 26.56
CA THR A 4 -16.54 -18.41 27.00
C THR A 4 -15.07 -17.95 26.92
N LEU A 5 -14.85 -16.72 26.46
CA LEU A 5 -13.54 -16.06 26.46
C LEU A 5 -13.16 -15.67 27.89
N GLY A 6 -12.04 -16.20 28.38
CA GLY A 6 -11.54 -15.95 29.74
C GLY A 6 -10.79 -17.13 30.39
N SER A 7 -10.34 -18.11 29.60
CA SER A 7 -9.54 -19.23 30.13
C SER A 7 -8.09 -18.79 30.35
N THR A 8 -7.65 -18.84 31.60
CA THR A 8 -6.29 -18.51 32.08
C THR A 8 -5.28 -19.64 31.82
N GLU A 9 -5.40 -20.33 30.69
CA GLU A 9 -4.42 -21.34 30.26
C GLU A 9 -3.91 -20.99 28.87
N SER A 10 -2.83 -20.21 28.82
CA SER A 10 -2.06 -20.03 27.59
C SER A 10 -1.34 -21.33 27.26
N LYS A 11 -1.86 -22.09 26.30
CA LYS A 11 -1.24 -23.32 25.80
C LYS A 11 -0.29 -22.99 24.64
N VAL A 12 0.96 -23.43 24.73
CA VAL A 12 1.92 -23.30 23.63
C VAL A 12 1.56 -24.32 22.54
N GLU A 13 1.21 -23.82 21.35
CA GLU A 13 0.89 -24.65 20.19
C GLU A 13 1.96 -24.48 19.11
N LYS A 14 2.35 -25.59 18.47
CA LYS A 14 3.23 -25.58 17.31
C LYS A 14 2.37 -25.60 16.06
N LEU A 15 2.43 -24.52 15.29
CA LEU A 15 1.76 -24.38 14.01
C LEU A 15 2.81 -24.47 12.89
N SER A 16 2.50 -25.23 11.83
CA SER A 16 3.31 -25.25 10.61
C SER A 16 2.78 -24.20 9.64
N PHE A 17 3.69 -23.42 9.07
CA PHE A 17 3.39 -22.46 8.02
C PHE A 17 4.24 -22.75 6.80
N TYR A 18 3.69 -22.45 5.63
CA TYR A 18 4.42 -22.59 4.38
C TYR A 18 5.39 -21.42 4.22
N ASN A 19 6.67 -21.73 3.98
CA ASN A 19 7.72 -20.73 3.79
C ASN A 19 8.31 -20.87 2.38
N HIS A 20 8.00 -19.92 1.50
CA HIS A 20 8.64 -19.85 0.19
C HIS A 20 10.11 -19.41 0.35
N THR A 21 11.05 -20.22 -0.12
CA THR A 21 12.49 -19.92 -0.07
C THR A 21 13.03 -19.28 -1.33
N GLU A 22 12.28 -19.33 -2.43
CA GLU A 22 12.64 -18.79 -3.73
C GLU A 22 11.39 -18.39 -4.52
N CYS A 23 11.53 -17.42 -5.42
CA CYS A 23 10.45 -16.87 -6.22
C CYS A 23 10.89 -16.70 -7.67
N GLU A 24 9.98 -16.91 -8.62
CA GLU A 24 10.19 -16.63 -10.04
C GLU A 24 8.99 -15.88 -10.63
N CYS A 25 9.21 -15.12 -11.70
CA CYS A 25 8.14 -14.47 -12.43
C CYS A 25 7.41 -15.48 -13.33
N LYS A 26 6.15 -15.81 -13.01
CA LYS A 26 5.29 -16.64 -13.86
C LYS A 26 4.25 -15.81 -14.59
N GLU A 27 4.00 -16.13 -15.84
CA GLU A 27 2.81 -15.65 -16.54
C GLU A 27 1.56 -16.14 -15.82
N LYS A 28 0.59 -15.26 -15.61
CA LYS A 28 -0.73 -15.67 -15.08
C LYS A 28 -1.43 -16.46 -16.18
N SER A 29 -1.43 -17.79 -16.09
CA SER A 29 -2.30 -18.59 -16.95
C SER A 29 -3.75 -18.21 -16.67
N ASN A 30 -4.52 -17.92 -17.72
CA ASN A 30 -5.96 -17.68 -17.64
C ASN A 30 -6.68 -18.99 -17.31
N HIS A 31 -6.52 -19.52 -16.09
CA HIS A 31 -7.39 -20.58 -15.61
C HIS A 31 -8.71 -19.96 -15.21
N THR A 32 -9.70 -20.05 -16.11
CA THR A 32 -11.10 -20.15 -15.68
C THR A 32 -11.19 -21.33 -14.73
N SER A 33 -11.42 -21.05 -13.45
CA SER A 33 -11.64 -22.03 -12.40
C SER A 33 -12.87 -22.88 -12.73
N SER A 34 -12.67 -24.00 -13.43
CA SER A 34 -13.66 -25.08 -13.48
C SER A 34 -13.40 -26.02 -12.31
N GLU A 35 -13.86 -25.62 -11.12
CA GLU A 35 -14.32 -26.57 -10.11
C GLU A 35 -15.67 -26.10 -9.61
N SER A 36 -16.64 -26.97 -9.84
CA SER A 36 -18.08 -26.81 -9.71
C SER A 36 -18.55 -26.93 -8.27
N THR A 37 -19.15 -25.87 -7.75
CA THR A 37 -20.33 -25.97 -6.89
C THR A 37 -21.43 -25.13 -7.51
N THR A 38 -22.49 -25.80 -7.93
CA THR A 38 -23.74 -25.24 -8.42
C THR A 38 -24.31 -24.23 -7.44
N ASP A 39 -24.32 -22.95 -7.82
CA ASP A 39 -25.51 -22.10 -7.63
C ASP A 39 -25.45 -20.87 -8.56
N THR A 40 -26.33 -20.92 -9.56
CA THR A 40 -27.13 -19.82 -10.11
C THR A 40 -26.47 -18.46 -10.33
N SER A 41 -26.10 -18.23 -11.60
CA SER A 41 -26.14 -16.95 -12.34
C SER A 41 -25.52 -15.71 -11.69
N LEU A 42 -24.22 -15.47 -11.89
CA LEU A 42 -23.65 -14.12 -11.89
C LEU A 42 -22.60 -13.97 -13.00
N THR A 43 -22.93 -13.11 -13.96
CA THR A 43 -22.12 -12.63 -15.07
C THR A 43 -20.82 -11.96 -14.60
N SER A 44 -19.70 -12.31 -15.25
CA SER A 44 -18.48 -11.48 -15.40
C SER A 44 -18.08 -10.61 -14.19
N LEU A 45 -17.48 -11.21 -13.17
CA LEU A 45 -16.72 -10.46 -12.17
C LEU A 45 -15.39 -9.99 -12.76
N SER A 46 -15.46 -8.90 -13.54
CA SER A 46 -14.35 -7.95 -13.59
C SER A 46 -13.98 -7.60 -12.14
N PHE A 47 -12.72 -7.81 -11.75
CA PHE A 47 -12.16 -7.30 -10.48
C PHE A 47 -12.16 -5.77 -10.56
N ARG A 48 -13.34 -5.16 -10.43
CA ARG A 48 -13.50 -3.76 -10.11
C ARG A 48 -13.31 -3.67 -8.62
N SER A 49 -12.20 -3.06 -8.25
CA SER A 49 -11.96 -2.50 -6.92
C SER A 49 -13.27 -1.91 -6.39
N ALA A 50 -13.62 -2.24 -5.14
CA ALA A 50 -14.85 -1.83 -4.48
C ALA A 50 -14.88 -0.32 -4.13
N ASP A 51 -14.48 0.54 -5.06
CA ASP A 51 -14.48 2.01 -4.95
C ASP A 51 -15.19 2.68 -6.15
N ALA A 52 -16.08 1.96 -6.84
CA ALA A 52 -16.79 2.46 -8.02
C ALA A 52 -18.00 3.38 -7.73
N TYR A 53 -18.27 3.75 -6.47
CA TYR A 53 -19.43 4.59 -6.09
C TYR A 53 -19.10 6.00 -5.60
N TYR A 54 -17.95 6.54 -6.00
CA TYR A 54 -17.74 7.99 -5.95
C TYR A 54 -17.03 8.43 -7.24
N ARG A 55 -17.82 8.67 -8.30
CA ARG A 55 -17.33 9.36 -9.50
C ARG A 55 -17.43 10.88 -9.23
N PRO A 56 -16.35 11.58 -8.83
CA PRO A 56 -16.32 13.04 -8.89
C PRO A 56 -16.82 13.57 -10.22
N PRO A 57 -17.42 14.78 -10.24
CA PRO A 57 -17.60 15.52 -11.48
C PRO A 57 -16.26 15.70 -12.22
N GLN A 58 -16.31 15.59 -13.54
CA GLN A 58 -15.18 15.48 -14.47
C GLN A 58 -14.28 16.73 -14.57
N ASN A 59 -14.46 17.71 -13.66
CA ASN A 59 -13.72 18.98 -13.63
C ASN A 59 -12.68 19.07 -12.51
N LEU A 60 -12.52 18.04 -11.66
CA LEU A 60 -11.33 17.88 -10.82
C LEU A 60 -10.64 16.58 -11.23
N ARG A 61 -9.49 16.68 -11.90
CA ARG A 61 -8.57 15.54 -12.08
C ARG A 61 -8.04 15.15 -10.70
N ARG A 62 -8.84 14.41 -9.91
CA ARG A 62 -8.38 13.83 -8.65
C ARG A 62 -7.21 12.91 -8.98
N CYS A 63 -6.06 13.23 -8.42
CA CYS A 63 -4.82 12.49 -8.63
C CYS A 63 -5.01 11.06 -8.10
N LYS A 64 -4.42 10.08 -8.78
CA LYS A 64 -4.38 8.71 -8.26
C LYS A 64 -3.29 8.66 -7.19
N CYS A 65 -3.69 8.45 -5.95
CA CYS A 65 -2.78 8.32 -4.80
C CYS A 65 -2.62 6.85 -4.41
N PRO A 66 -1.48 6.49 -3.78
CA PRO A 66 -1.33 5.19 -3.14
C PRO A 66 -2.43 4.93 -2.11
N LYS A 67 -2.76 3.66 -1.85
CA LYS A 67 -3.96 3.24 -1.08
C LYS A 67 -4.25 4.03 0.21
N HIS A 68 -3.23 4.29 1.02
CA HIS A 68 -3.39 4.96 2.32
C HIS A 68 -3.24 6.49 2.26
N PHE A 69 -2.92 7.04 1.09
CA PHE A 69 -2.74 8.48 0.88
C PHE A 69 -3.95 9.04 0.15
N HIS A 70 -4.37 10.24 0.57
CA HIS A 70 -5.48 10.94 -0.05
C HIS A 70 -4.98 12.14 -0.84
N TRP A 71 -5.72 12.50 -1.89
CA TRP A 71 -5.45 13.73 -2.61
C TRP A 71 -5.67 14.91 -1.67
N ASN A 72 -4.62 15.70 -1.48
CA ASN A 72 -4.66 16.94 -0.73
C ASN A 72 -4.48 18.08 -1.75
N PRO A 73 -5.45 18.99 -1.93
CA PRO A 73 -5.34 20.11 -2.86
C PRO A 73 -4.19 21.08 -2.57
N GLY A 74 -3.55 21.01 -1.39
CA GLY A 74 -2.42 21.85 -1.04
C GLY A 74 -2.69 23.36 -1.20
N TYR A 75 -1.62 24.15 -1.21
CA TYR A 75 -1.69 25.59 -1.54
C TYR A 75 -1.70 25.85 -3.05
N ASP A 76 -1.28 24.85 -3.83
CA ASP A 76 -1.05 24.98 -5.27
C ASP A 76 -2.02 24.04 -6.00
N TYR A 77 -3.22 24.55 -6.30
CA TYR A 77 -4.31 23.77 -6.91
C TYR A 77 -3.93 23.04 -8.21
N ASN A 78 -2.83 23.45 -8.85
CA ASN A 78 -2.33 22.86 -10.09
C ASN A 78 -1.39 21.67 -9.87
N ARG A 79 -0.97 21.38 -8.64
CA ARG A 79 -0.07 20.25 -8.34
C ARG A 79 -0.83 19.13 -7.63
N CYS A 80 -0.70 17.93 -8.20
CA CYS A 80 -1.17 16.71 -7.56
C CYS A 80 -0.30 16.41 -6.33
N THR A 81 -0.87 16.55 -5.14
CA THR A 81 -0.22 16.16 -3.89
C THR A 81 -1.04 15.10 -3.16
N CYS A 82 -0.36 14.04 -2.72
CA CYS A 82 -0.95 12.95 -1.94
C CYS A 82 -0.41 13.03 -0.51
N ASP A 83 -1.29 13.21 0.46
CA ASP A 83 -0.96 13.33 1.87
C ASP A 83 -1.89 12.48 2.75
N CYS A 84 -1.51 12.32 4.01
CA CYS A 84 -2.29 11.62 5.00
C CYS A 84 -3.47 12.45 5.48
N GLU A 85 -4.62 11.80 5.61
CA GLU A 85 -5.72 12.32 6.40
C GLU A 85 -5.38 12.26 7.89
N GLU A 86 -5.94 13.19 8.67
CA GLU A 86 -5.72 13.27 10.11
C GLU A 86 -6.16 11.97 10.81
N GLY A 87 -5.29 11.43 11.67
CA GLY A 87 -5.59 10.23 12.46
C GLY A 87 -5.29 8.89 11.78
N ASN A 88 -5.05 8.84 10.47
CA ASN A 88 -4.71 7.58 9.76
C ASN A 88 -3.29 7.11 10.11
N GLN A 89 -3.18 6.18 11.07
CA GLN A 89 -1.88 5.70 11.55
C GLN A 89 -1.09 4.96 10.48
N ASP A 90 -1.74 4.18 9.62
CA ASP A 90 -1.08 3.44 8.54
C ASP A 90 -0.38 4.41 7.57
N CYS A 91 -1.09 5.45 7.15
CA CYS A 91 -0.51 6.49 6.32
C CYS A 91 0.67 7.20 7.01
N ILE A 92 0.51 7.56 8.29
CA ILE A 92 1.56 8.23 9.07
C ILE A 92 2.81 7.35 9.18
N GLN A 93 2.66 6.03 9.36
CA GLN A 93 3.79 5.10 9.40
C GLN A 93 4.51 5.01 8.06
N LEU A 94 3.77 4.92 6.95
CA LEU A 94 4.31 4.94 5.60
C LEU A 94 5.03 6.27 5.29
N LYS A 95 4.41 7.41 5.61
CA LYS A 95 4.98 8.77 5.45
C LYS A 95 6.28 8.97 6.22
N LYS A 96 6.41 8.33 7.39
CA LYS A 96 7.62 8.33 8.24
C LYS A 96 8.68 7.31 7.83
N GLY A 97 8.42 6.50 6.80
CA GLY A 97 9.36 5.48 6.34
C GLY A 97 9.52 4.30 7.29
N LYS A 98 8.51 4.03 8.14
CA LYS A 98 8.51 2.85 9.02
C LYS A 98 8.16 1.57 8.28
N GLU A 99 7.42 1.71 7.19
CA GLU A 99 6.94 0.60 6.35
C GLU A 99 7.16 0.89 4.86
N HIS A 100 7.04 -0.15 4.04
CA HIS A 100 7.07 -0.06 2.59
C HIS A 100 5.66 0.05 2.05
N LEU A 101 5.50 0.75 0.92
CA LEU A 101 4.24 0.73 0.19
C LEU A 101 3.95 -0.69 -0.31
N SER A 102 2.65 -0.97 -0.49
CA SER A 102 2.21 -2.24 -1.06
C SER A 102 2.83 -2.44 -2.44
N MET A 103 3.01 -3.70 -2.87
CA MET A 103 3.54 -3.98 -4.20
C MET A 103 2.69 -3.36 -5.31
N THR A 104 1.38 -3.33 -5.14
CA THR A 104 0.44 -2.68 -6.07
C THR A 104 0.71 -1.19 -6.19
N ASP A 105 0.89 -0.50 -5.05
CA ASP A 105 1.20 0.94 -5.04
C ASP A 105 2.58 1.22 -5.65
N ARG A 106 3.58 0.38 -5.36
CA ARG A 106 4.93 0.49 -5.93
C ARG A 106 4.90 0.37 -7.46
N ILE A 107 4.16 -0.60 -7.99
CA ILE A 107 3.97 -0.76 -9.45
C ILE A 107 3.24 0.46 -10.02
N CYS A 108 2.18 0.94 -9.36
CA CYS A 108 1.43 2.11 -9.81
C CYS A 108 2.32 3.37 -9.89
N ILE A 109 3.19 3.59 -8.90
CA ILE A 109 4.16 4.67 -8.90
C ILE A 109 5.20 4.47 -10.01
N SER A 110 5.75 3.25 -10.14
CA SER A 110 6.76 2.94 -11.17
C SER A 110 6.24 3.12 -12.59
N ASN A 111 4.94 2.88 -12.81
CA ASN A 111 4.29 3.08 -14.10
C ASN A 111 3.84 4.53 -14.33
N ASN A 112 4.14 5.46 -13.41
CA ASN A 112 3.65 6.84 -13.40
C ASN A 112 2.11 6.96 -13.41
N GLU A 113 1.40 5.92 -12.97
CA GLU A 113 -0.05 5.96 -12.82
C GLU A 113 -0.46 6.63 -11.50
N CYS A 114 0.36 6.46 -10.46
CA CYS A 114 0.14 7.06 -9.14
C CYS A 114 1.13 8.20 -8.88
N THR A 115 0.66 9.24 -8.20
CA THR A 115 1.50 10.34 -7.72
C THR A 115 2.37 9.88 -6.56
N LEU A 116 3.59 10.42 -6.48
CA LEU A 116 4.50 10.15 -5.36
C LEU A 116 3.92 10.66 -4.04
N PRO A 117 3.96 9.87 -2.96
CA PRO A 117 3.51 10.33 -1.65
C PRO A 117 4.46 11.38 -1.08
N ILE A 118 3.92 12.31 -0.29
CA ILE A 118 4.73 13.23 0.51
C ILE A 118 5.31 12.47 1.70
N CYS A 119 6.64 12.49 1.83
CA CYS A 119 7.34 11.87 2.95
C CYS A 119 7.79 12.93 3.97
N GLU A 120 7.87 12.56 5.25
CA GLU A 120 8.25 13.48 6.33
C GLU A 120 9.75 13.82 6.33
N TYR A 121 10.59 12.85 5.94
CA TYR A 121 12.04 12.95 6.10
C TYR A 121 12.83 13.04 4.79
N GLY A 122 12.19 13.29 3.64
CA GLY A 122 12.87 13.43 2.35
C GLY A 122 11.95 13.14 1.16
N ALA A 123 12.53 12.77 0.02
CA ALA A 123 11.77 12.30 -1.15
C ALA A 123 11.53 10.78 -1.07
N TYR A 124 10.44 10.31 -1.68
CA TYR A 124 10.13 8.89 -1.76
C TYR A 124 11.20 8.11 -2.54
N GLY A 125 11.70 7.02 -1.95
CA GLY A 125 12.69 6.14 -2.58
C GLY A 125 12.01 5.13 -3.49
N VAL A 126 12.01 5.38 -4.80
CA VAL A 126 11.35 4.50 -5.79
C VAL A 126 11.96 3.10 -5.81
N LYS A 127 13.28 2.99 -5.60
CA LYS A 127 13.99 1.71 -5.59
C LYS A 127 13.61 0.88 -4.36
N GLU A 128 13.65 1.51 -3.19
CA GLU A 128 13.35 0.89 -1.91
C GLU A 128 11.84 0.61 -1.78
N GLY A 129 11.01 1.46 -2.38
CA GLY A 129 9.55 1.38 -2.28
C GLY A 129 8.98 2.02 -1.01
N LYS A 130 9.74 2.89 -0.33
CA LYS A 130 9.34 3.52 0.92
C LYS A 130 9.80 4.98 1.03
N CYS A 131 9.19 5.70 1.97
CA CYS A 131 9.72 6.96 2.42
C CYS A 131 11.01 6.76 3.24
N PRO A 132 11.92 7.74 3.25
CA PRO A 132 13.07 7.73 4.14
C PRO A 132 12.61 7.91 5.59
N SER A 133 13.27 7.21 6.49
CA SER A 133 13.10 7.34 7.93
C SER A 133 13.96 8.47 8.52
N LYS A 134 13.63 8.90 9.74
CA LYS A 134 14.43 9.90 10.47
C LYS A 134 15.89 9.47 10.62
N LYS A 135 16.14 8.18 10.85
CA LYS A 135 17.50 7.62 10.97
C LYS A 135 18.25 7.74 9.64
N GLU A 136 17.62 7.35 8.53
CA GLU A 136 18.22 7.46 7.19
C GLU A 136 18.52 8.92 6.83
N LYS A 137 17.64 9.86 7.18
CA LYS A 137 17.88 11.30 7.03
C LYS A 137 19.15 11.72 7.78
N ILE A 138 19.28 11.37 9.07
CA ILE A 138 20.45 11.72 9.90
C ILE A 138 21.73 11.10 9.33
N GLU A 139 21.70 9.83 8.94
CA GLU A 139 22.86 9.14 8.37
C GLU A 139 23.28 9.76 7.03
N ASN A 140 22.33 10.15 6.17
CA ASN A 140 22.63 10.86 4.93
C ASN A 140 23.28 12.22 5.20
N PHE A 141 22.81 12.98 6.20
CA PHE A 141 23.47 14.23 6.61
C PHE A 141 24.90 14.00 7.12
N ARG A 142 25.14 12.92 7.89
CA ARG A 142 26.49 12.56 8.35
C ARG A 142 27.42 12.23 7.18
N LYS A 143 26.95 11.44 6.22
CA LYS A 143 27.72 11.10 5.02
C LYS A 143 28.10 12.33 4.19
N ILE A 144 27.20 13.30 4.06
CA ILE A 144 27.49 14.55 3.34
C ILE A 144 28.62 15.32 4.05
N ARG A 145 28.58 15.41 5.39
CA ARG A 145 29.60 16.11 6.17
C ARG A 145 30.99 15.45 6.20
N ILE A 146 31.08 14.16 5.90
CA ILE A 146 32.37 13.43 5.87
C ILE A 146 33.03 13.53 4.48
N ASN A 147 32.26 13.79 3.44
CA ASN A 147 32.75 13.93 2.06
C ASN A 147 33.09 15.39 1.69
N TYR A 148 33.30 16.25 2.70
CA TYR A 148 33.73 17.64 2.59
C TYR A 148 34.91 17.85 3.55
#